data_AF-A0A7V6VQN2-F1
#
_entry.id   AF-A0A7V6VQN2-F1
#
_cell.length_a   1.000
_cell.length_b   1.000
_cell.length_c   1.000
_cell.angle_alpha   90.00
_cell.angle_beta   90.00
_cell.angle_gamma   90.00
#
_symmetry.space_group_name_H-M   'P 1'
#
loop_
_entity.id
_entity.type
_entity.pdbx_description
1 polymer ?
#
loop_
_entity_poly.entity_id
_entity_poly.type
_entity_poly.pdbx_seq_one_letter_code
_entity_poly.pdbx_strand_id
1 'polypeptide(L)'
;MIKTNRDKLVELSLVGVIHAPTLLGPYVITHEGVPKVMPSVGGIVYNLAIGDSCMHMAGDHIEPGVSLYAENKQESQALNTLACVGNVARVVSGDAKDAVGFVTGKHGGIEHVICYFEKEDLEKMVPGDKILIKSKGQGITLNDFADVHVQNLDPDLLEKLNIREDGDTLHVGVKAIVPAHLMGSGLGAASGYSGDYDIMTGDMQALKENGLEDLCFGDLVLLQDCDNTYGRQYLKGAATLGIVV
;
A
#
# COMPACT_ATOMS: atom_id res chain seq x y z
N MET A 1 -4.58 -23.90 7.18
CA MET A 1 -5.23 -22.57 7.02
C MET A 1 -5.22 -21.99 8.41
N ILE A 2 -4.51 -20.87 8.57
CA ILE A 2 -4.30 -20.26 9.88
C ILE A 2 -5.65 -19.84 10.46
N LYS A 3 -5.91 -20.19 11.72
CA LYS A 3 -7.16 -19.81 12.38
C LYS A 3 -7.16 -18.32 12.69
N THR A 4 -8.22 -17.63 12.28
CA THR A 4 -8.42 -16.21 12.53
C THR A 4 -9.76 -15.93 13.21
N ASN A 5 -9.98 -14.68 13.61
CA ASN A 5 -11.26 -14.16 14.08
C ASN A 5 -12.12 -13.58 12.93
N ARG A 6 -11.91 -14.04 11.69
CA ARG A 6 -12.47 -13.47 10.45
C ARG A 6 -14.01 -13.32 10.47
N ASP A 7 -14.70 -14.24 11.11
CA ASP A 7 -16.15 -14.26 11.30
C ASP A 7 -16.66 -13.10 12.17
N LYS A 8 -15.79 -12.50 12.99
CA LYS A 8 -16.09 -11.37 13.87
C LYS A 8 -15.73 -10.02 13.26
N LEU A 9 -15.08 -10.00 12.09
CA LEU A 9 -14.68 -8.76 11.44
C LEU A 9 -15.89 -8.03 10.89
N VAL A 10 -15.93 -6.72 11.12
CA VAL A 10 -16.94 -5.84 10.57
C VAL A 10 -16.58 -5.48 9.14
N GLU A 11 -17.54 -5.63 8.23
CA GLU A 11 -17.46 -5.07 6.88
C GLU A 11 -18.13 -3.70 6.87
N LEU A 12 -17.43 -2.68 6.37
CA LEU A 12 -17.91 -1.30 6.37
C LEU A 12 -17.77 -0.67 4.98
N SER A 13 -18.73 0.17 4.60
CA SER A 13 -18.63 0.97 3.38
C SER A 13 -17.69 2.15 3.57
N LEU A 14 -16.70 2.28 2.69
CA LEU A 14 -15.88 3.48 2.55
C LEU A 14 -16.12 4.06 1.15
N VAL A 15 -16.20 5.38 1.03
CA VAL A 15 -16.31 6.06 -0.26
C VAL A 15 -15.09 6.94 -0.46
N GLY A 16 -14.38 6.68 -1.55
CA GLY A 16 -13.34 7.56 -2.07
C GLY A 16 -13.79 8.26 -3.35
N VAL A 17 -13.17 9.37 -3.66
CA VAL A 17 -13.31 10.10 -4.92
C VAL A 17 -11.97 10.03 -5.64
N ILE A 18 -11.97 9.77 -6.95
CA ILE A 18 -10.75 9.82 -7.76
C ILE A 18 -10.16 11.21 -7.63
N HIS A 19 -8.99 11.29 -7.01
CA HIS A 19 -8.34 12.55 -6.73
C HIS A 19 -7.50 12.97 -7.94
N ALA A 20 -7.47 14.26 -8.25
CA ALA A 20 -6.62 14.77 -9.33
C ALA A 20 -5.13 14.65 -8.94
N PRO A 21 -4.21 14.58 -9.92
CA PRO A 21 -2.77 14.67 -9.65
C PRO A 21 -2.41 15.92 -8.87
N THR A 22 -1.48 15.81 -7.93
CA THR A 22 -1.02 16.96 -7.13
C THR A 22 0.49 17.18 -7.24
N LEU A 23 0.90 18.44 -7.11
CA LEU A 23 2.29 18.85 -7.08
C LEU A 23 2.47 19.85 -5.93
N LEU A 24 3.46 19.63 -5.06
CA LEU A 24 3.79 20.57 -3.98
C LEU A 24 4.50 21.84 -4.49
N GLY A 25 5.07 21.78 -5.70
CA GLY A 25 5.77 22.88 -6.33
C GLY A 25 6.12 22.58 -7.79
N PRO A 26 6.79 23.52 -8.48
CA PRO A 26 7.14 23.35 -9.89
C PRO A 26 8.21 22.28 -10.14
N TYR A 27 8.97 21.89 -9.10
CA TYR A 27 10.08 20.95 -9.21
C TYR A 27 10.05 19.91 -8.09
N VAL A 28 10.40 18.68 -8.45
CA VAL A 28 10.87 17.64 -7.54
C VAL A 28 12.39 17.73 -7.47
N ILE A 29 12.98 17.64 -6.27
CA ILE A 29 14.43 17.73 -6.07
C ILE A 29 14.99 16.31 -5.95
N THR A 30 15.94 15.95 -6.82
CA THR A 30 16.60 14.63 -6.74
C THR A 30 17.56 14.54 -5.55
N HIS A 31 18.01 13.33 -5.23
CA HIS A 31 18.98 13.10 -4.15
C HIS A 31 20.34 13.78 -4.39
N GLU A 32 20.69 14.10 -5.64
CA GLU A 32 21.86 14.91 -6.01
C GLU A 32 21.60 16.42 -5.96
N GLY A 33 20.41 16.86 -5.54
CA GLY A 33 20.03 18.27 -5.44
C GLY A 33 19.62 18.90 -6.77
N VAL A 34 19.27 18.11 -7.78
CA VAL A 34 18.89 18.61 -9.11
C VAL A 34 17.36 18.78 -9.20
N PRO A 35 16.84 19.95 -9.58
CA PRO A 35 15.40 20.12 -9.81
C PRO A 35 14.96 19.45 -11.12
N LYS A 36 13.85 18.70 -11.08
CA LYS A 36 13.21 18.07 -12.25
C LYS A 36 11.71 18.35 -12.27
N VAL A 37 11.14 18.38 -13.48
CA VAL A 37 9.69 18.44 -13.70
C VAL A 37 9.24 17.06 -14.15
N MET A 38 8.53 16.34 -13.28
CA MET A 38 8.06 14.98 -13.53
C MET A 38 6.67 14.77 -12.91
N PRO A 39 5.88 13.80 -13.40
CA PRO A 39 4.64 13.39 -12.73
C PRO A 39 4.91 12.91 -11.30
N SER A 40 3.89 13.04 -10.45
CA SER A 40 3.92 12.62 -9.06
C SER A 40 2.61 11.97 -8.63
N VAL A 41 2.29 12.00 -7.34
CA VAL A 41 1.11 11.37 -6.70
C VAL A 41 -0.23 11.84 -7.28
N GLY A 42 -1.24 10.98 -7.13
CA GLY A 42 -2.64 11.26 -7.46
C GLY A 42 -3.01 11.01 -8.92
N GLY A 43 -4.31 10.97 -9.18
CA GLY A 43 -4.87 10.80 -10.51
C GLY A 43 -5.14 9.35 -10.91
N ILE A 44 -5.18 9.17 -12.23
CA ILE A 44 -5.30 7.88 -12.90
C ILE A 44 -4.01 7.68 -13.69
N VAL A 45 -3.21 6.70 -13.29
CA VAL A 45 -1.99 6.29 -14.00
C VAL A 45 -2.35 5.17 -14.98
N TYR A 46 -2.33 5.50 -16.27
CA TYR A 46 -2.84 4.63 -17.34
C TYR A 46 -1.88 3.53 -17.79
N ASN A 47 -0.59 3.65 -17.47
CA ASN A 47 0.48 2.83 -18.03
C ASN A 47 1.30 2.08 -16.98
N LEU A 48 0.89 2.12 -15.72
CA LEU A 48 1.49 1.38 -14.61
C LEU A 48 0.38 0.82 -13.73
N ALA A 49 0.54 -0.43 -13.33
CA ALA A 49 -0.37 -1.15 -12.46
C ALA A 49 0.42 -1.98 -11.43
N ILE A 50 -0.30 -2.58 -10.49
CA ILE A 50 0.28 -3.62 -9.63
C ILE A 50 0.91 -4.73 -10.49
N GLY A 51 2.12 -5.15 -10.11
CA GLY A 51 2.96 -6.09 -10.85
C GLY A 51 3.99 -5.44 -11.78
N ASP A 52 3.79 -4.19 -12.18
CA ASP A 52 4.81 -3.45 -12.93
C ASP A 52 5.97 -3.03 -12.01
N SER A 53 7.14 -2.79 -12.61
CA SER A 53 8.31 -2.33 -11.85
C SER A 53 8.03 -0.97 -11.22
N CYS A 54 8.34 -0.84 -9.92
CA CYS A 54 8.34 0.45 -9.22
C CYS A 54 9.68 1.18 -9.35
N MET A 55 10.57 0.68 -10.21
CA MET A 55 11.93 1.18 -10.41
C MET A 55 12.08 1.83 -11.79
N HIS A 56 13.11 2.67 -11.96
CA HIS A 56 13.52 3.22 -13.26
C HIS A 56 12.45 4.05 -14.01
N MET A 57 11.54 4.70 -13.29
CA MET A 57 10.50 5.55 -13.86
C MET A 57 10.94 7.02 -13.95
N ALA A 58 10.43 7.75 -14.94
CA ALA A 58 10.56 9.21 -15.01
C ALA A 58 9.43 9.89 -14.22
N GLY A 59 9.34 9.60 -12.93
CA GLY A 59 8.30 10.06 -12.01
C GLY A 59 8.77 10.00 -10.56
N ASP A 60 8.04 10.64 -9.65
CA ASP A 60 8.36 10.67 -8.21
C ASP A 60 7.11 10.34 -7.40
N HIS A 61 7.14 9.30 -6.56
CA HIS A 61 5.97 8.81 -5.82
C HIS A 61 4.76 8.50 -6.74
N ILE A 62 4.99 7.82 -7.85
CA ILE A 62 3.91 7.39 -8.74
C ILE A 62 3.05 6.33 -8.05
N GLU A 63 1.74 6.54 -8.03
CA GLU A 63 0.75 5.62 -7.45
C GLU A 63 0.07 4.83 -8.59
N PRO A 64 0.26 3.50 -8.69
CA PRO A 64 -0.21 2.72 -9.83
C PRO A 64 -1.74 2.56 -9.85
N GLY A 65 -2.37 2.82 -11.01
CA GLY A 65 -3.83 2.74 -11.15
C GLY A 65 -4.53 4.02 -10.71
N VAL A 66 -5.43 3.93 -9.73
CA VAL A 66 -6.35 5.02 -9.35
C VAL A 66 -6.13 5.44 -7.90
N SER A 67 -5.83 6.72 -7.70
CA SER A 67 -5.67 7.32 -6.36
C SER A 67 -6.97 7.94 -5.87
N LEU A 68 -7.37 7.56 -4.66
CA LEU A 68 -8.59 8.01 -4.02
C LEU A 68 -8.31 8.92 -2.84
N TYR A 69 -9.08 9.99 -2.75
CA TYR A 69 -9.16 10.85 -1.57
C TYR A 69 -10.64 10.99 -1.17
N ALA A 70 -10.95 11.14 0.12
CA ALA A 70 -12.34 11.36 0.54
C ALA A 70 -12.75 12.83 0.44
N GLU A 71 -14.02 13.17 0.71
CA GLU A 71 -14.51 14.55 0.57
C GLU A 71 -13.84 15.53 1.55
N ASN A 72 -13.35 15.03 2.70
CA ASN A 72 -12.58 15.81 3.66
C ASN A 72 -11.48 14.98 4.33
N LYS A 73 -10.57 15.67 5.04
CA LYS A 73 -9.39 15.08 5.67
C LYS A 73 -9.74 13.97 6.67
N GLN A 74 -10.75 14.17 7.51
CA GLN A 74 -11.14 13.19 8.52
C GLN A 74 -11.67 11.91 7.89
N GLU A 75 -12.50 12.05 6.86
CA GLU A 75 -12.97 10.91 6.07
C GLU A 75 -11.85 10.25 5.28
N SER A 76 -10.86 11.00 4.78
CA SER A 76 -9.74 10.42 4.04
C SER A 76 -8.81 9.65 4.97
N GLN A 77 -8.62 10.12 6.20
CA GLN A 77 -7.93 9.38 7.25
C GLN A 77 -8.67 8.08 7.58
N ALA A 78 -10.00 8.11 7.68
CA ALA A 78 -10.79 6.90 7.90
C ALA A 78 -10.72 5.94 6.70
N LEU A 79 -10.79 6.47 5.48
CA LEU A 79 -10.61 5.72 4.23
C LEU A 79 -9.25 5.01 4.21
N ASN A 80 -8.17 5.75 4.44
CA ASN A 80 -6.80 5.25 4.48
C ASN A 80 -6.56 4.23 5.62
N THR A 81 -7.12 4.49 6.80
CA THR A 81 -6.97 3.57 7.94
C THR A 81 -7.75 2.29 7.74
N LEU A 82 -8.99 2.35 7.26
CA LEU A 82 -9.89 1.19 7.23
C LEU A 82 -9.78 0.38 5.93
N ALA A 83 -9.35 0.98 4.83
CA ALA A 83 -9.08 0.24 3.60
C ALA A 83 -7.90 -0.74 3.81
N CYS A 84 -8.12 -1.99 3.43
CA CYS A 84 -7.11 -3.05 3.45
C CYS A 84 -6.79 -3.49 2.02
N VAL A 85 -5.53 -3.83 1.77
CA VAL A 85 -5.09 -4.36 0.48
C VAL A 85 -5.86 -5.64 0.18
N GLY A 86 -6.42 -5.73 -1.02
CA GLY A 86 -7.31 -6.80 -1.46
C GLY A 86 -8.80 -6.53 -1.29
N ASN A 87 -9.21 -5.46 -0.58
CA ASN A 87 -10.63 -5.13 -0.48
C ASN A 87 -11.22 -4.76 -1.84
N VAL A 88 -12.45 -5.20 -2.09
CA VAL A 88 -13.17 -4.95 -3.34
C VAL A 88 -13.54 -3.47 -3.45
N ALA A 89 -13.21 -2.87 -4.59
CA ALA A 89 -13.54 -1.50 -4.95
C ALA A 89 -14.49 -1.51 -6.16
N ARG A 90 -15.58 -0.76 -6.11
CA ARG A 90 -16.53 -0.65 -7.23
C ARG A 90 -16.80 0.81 -7.56
N VAL A 91 -16.71 1.17 -8.82
CA VAL A 91 -17.07 2.51 -9.30
C VAL A 91 -18.59 2.69 -9.21
N VAL A 92 -19.04 3.78 -8.61
CA VAL A 92 -20.48 4.04 -8.36
C VAL A 92 -21.02 5.29 -9.05
N SER A 93 -20.20 5.99 -9.83
CA SER A 93 -20.58 7.13 -10.67
C SER A 93 -19.82 7.12 -12.00
N GLY A 94 -20.10 8.10 -12.87
CA GLY A 94 -19.37 8.28 -14.13
C GLY A 94 -19.65 7.19 -15.16
N ASP A 95 -18.86 7.21 -16.23
CA ASP A 95 -19.00 6.31 -17.37
C ASP A 95 -18.43 4.90 -17.09
N ALA A 96 -17.53 4.80 -16.10
CA ALA A 96 -16.98 3.54 -15.61
C ALA A 96 -17.84 2.87 -14.52
N LYS A 97 -19.08 3.34 -14.28
CA LYS A 97 -19.94 2.79 -13.24
C LYS A 97 -20.07 1.27 -13.36
N ASP A 98 -20.01 0.61 -12.20
CA ASP A 98 -20.04 -0.85 -12.03
C ASP A 98 -18.75 -1.59 -12.41
N ALA A 99 -17.71 -0.89 -12.88
CA ALA A 99 -16.36 -1.44 -12.92
C ALA A 99 -15.93 -1.90 -11.51
N VAL A 100 -15.32 -3.08 -11.45
CA VAL A 100 -14.88 -3.71 -10.20
C VAL A 100 -13.38 -3.87 -10.23
N GLY A 101 -12.75 -3.44 -9.16
CA GLY A 101 -11.33 -3.50 -8.91
C GLY A 101 -11.05 -3.88 -7.46
N PHE A 102 -9.85 -3.57 -7.00
CA PHE A 102 -9.45 -3.84 -5.62
C PHE A 102 -8.38 -2.86 -5.13
N VAL A 103 -8.33 -2.69 -3.82
CA VAL A 103 -7.30 -1.87 -3.16
C VAL A 103 -5.95 -2.55 -3.30
N THR A 104 -4.95 -1.83 -3.81
CA THR A 104 -3.56 -2.30 -3.97
C THR A 104 -2.64 -1.74 -2.91
N GLY A 105 -2.97 -0.58 -2.34
CA GLY A 105 -2.09 0.12 -1.40
C GLY A 105 -2.72 1.37 -0.82
N LYS A 106 -1.92 2.10 -0.05
CA LYS A 106 -2.29 3.38 0.53
C LYS A 106 -1.04 4.21 0.81
N HIS A 107 -1.15 5.51 0.65
CA HIS A 107 -0.03 6.45 0.77
C HIS A 107 -0.33 7.50 1.85
N GLY A 108 0.51 7.53 2.88
CA GLY A 108 0.38 8.45 4.02
C GLY A 108 0.80 9.89 3.68
N GLY A 109 0.34 10.86 4.46
CA GLY A 109 0.67 12.27 4.25
C GLY A 109 -0.30 12.96 3.28
N ILE A 110 -0.42 12.45 2.06
CA ILE A 110 -1.52 12.84 1.13
C ILE A 110 -2.83 12.08 1.43
N GLU A 111 -2.75 11.00 2.21
CA GLU A 111 -3.88 10.17 2.66
C GLU A 111 -4.66 9.52 1.51
N HIS A 112 -3.95 9.05 0.48
CA HIS A 112 -4.55 8.33 -0.63
C HIS A 112 -4.76 6.85 -0.31
N VAL A 113 -5.80 6.28 -0.93
CA VAL A 113 -5.95 4.83 -1.12
C VAL A 113 -5.81 4.54 -2.61
N ILE A 114 -5.03 3.51 -2.96
CA ILE A 114 -4.69 3.18 -4.33
C ILE A 114 -5.48 1.94 -4.74
N CYS A 115 -6.12 1.98 -5.90
CA CYS A 115 -6.93 0.89 -6.43
C CYS A 115 -6.50 0.50 -7.85
N TYR A 116 -6.50 -0.81 -8.10
CA TYR A 116 -6.39 -1.36 -9.43
C TYR A 116 -7.77 -1.51 -10.08
N PHE A 117 -7.84 -1.20 -11.36
CA PHE A 117 -8.95 -1.54 -12.26
C PHE A 117 -8.39 -1.96 -13.62
N GLU A 118 -9.18 -2.68 -14.39
CA GLU A 118 -8.82 -3.07 -15.75
C GLU A 118 -8.62 -1.84 -16.64
N LYS A 119 -7.68 -1.94 -17.59
CA LYS A 119 -7.29 -0.81 -18.45
C LYS A 119 -8.48 -0.21 -19.19
N GLU A 120 -9.41 -1.04 -19.67
CA GLU A 120 -10.60 -0.57 -20.39
C GLU A 120 -11.55 0.27 -19.53
N ASP A 121 -11.50 0.10 -18.20
CA ASP A 121 -12.30 0.89 -17.27
C ASP A 121 -11.61 2.20 -16.92
N LEU A 122 -10.27 2.21 -16.80
CA LEU A 122 -9.50 3.43 -16.58
C LEU A 122 -9.79 4.51 -17.63
N GLU A 123 -9.93 4.13 -18.91
CA GLU A 123 -10.25 5.04 -20.02
C GLU A 123 -11.63 5.71 -19.91
N LYS A 124 -12.50 5.19 -19.03
CA LYS A 124 -13.86 5.71 -18.79
C LYS A 124 -13.95 6.48 -17.45
N MET A 125 -12.88 6.49 -16.66
CA MET A 125 -12.83 7.14 -15.36
C MET A 125 -12.31 8.57 -15.49
N VAL A 126 -12.79 9.45 -14.61
CA VAL A 126 -12.25 10.80 -14.47
C VAL A 126 -12.08 11.19 -13.01
N PRO A 127 -11.14 12.11 -12.69
CA PRO A 127 -11.11 12.73 -11.36
C PRO A 127 -12.48 13.29 -10.99
N GLY A 128 -12.94 12.98 -9.77
CA GLY A 128 -14.29 13.28 -9.30
C GLY A 128 -15.25 12.09 -9.29
N ASP A 129 -14.94 10.99 -9.98
CA ASP A 129 -15.74 9.76 -9.88
C ASP A 129 -15.63 9.14 -8.49
N LYS A 130 -16.75 8.55 -8.03
CA LYS A 130 -16.87 7.95 -6.71
C LYS A 130 -16.64 6.45 -6.79
N ILE A 131 -15.85 5.93 -5.85
CA ILE A 131 -15.55 4.51 -5.69
C ILE A 131 -15.99 4.07 -4.30
N LEU A 132 -16.82 3.03 -4.25
CA LEU A 132 -17.24 2.36 -3.03
C LEU A 132 -16.30 1.19 -2.74
N ILE A 133 -15.61 1.23 -1.61
CA ILE A 133 -14.82 0.12 -1.09
C ILE A 133 -15.63 -0.59 0.00
N LYS A 134 -15.69 -1.91 -0.09
CA LYS A 134 -16.17 -2.76 1.00
C LYS A 134 -14.98 -3.13 1.88
N SER A 135 -14.76 -2.33 2.91
CA SER A 135 -13.62 -2.52 3.81
C SER A 135 -13.85 -3.70 4.73
N LYS A 136 -12.84 -4.57 4.83
CA LYS A 136 -12.79 -5.69 5.77
C LYS A 136 -11.35 -6.10 6.00
N GLY A 137 -10.92 -6.22 7.25
CA GLY A 137 -9.56 -6.68 7.58
C GLY A 137 -9.03 -6.11 8.88
N GLN A 138 -9.32 -4.85 9.19
CA GLN A 138 -8.88 -4.27 10.46
C GLN A 138 -9.51 -4.98 11.66
N GLY A 139 -8.67 -5.28 12.66
CA GLY A 139 -9.03 -6.08 13.83
C GLY A 139 -8.84 -7.60 13.64
N ILE A 140 -8.27 -8.04 12.53
CA ILE A 140 -7.93 -9.45 12.32
C ILE A 140 -6.84 -9.91 13.29
N THR A 141 -6.99 -11.11 13.83
CA THR A 141 -6.03 -11.76 14.73
C THR A 141 -5.74 -13.17 14.26
N LEU A 142 -4.51 -13.65 14.47
CA LEU A 142 -4.14 -15.05 14.30
C LEU A 142 -4.32 -15.75 15.65
N ASN A 143 -5.34 -16.60 15.77
CA ASN A 143 -5.77 -17.13 17.08
C ASN A 143 -4.70 -18.00 17.75
N ASP A 144 -3.91 -18.71 16.95
CA ASP A 144 -2.86 -19.62 17.42
C ASP A 144 -1.47 -18.93 17.48
N PHE A 145 -1.36 -17.65 17.07
CA PHE A 145 -0.11 -16.87 17.01
C PHE A 145 -0.31 -15.48 17.64
N ALA A 146 -0.48 -15.43 18.97
CA ALA A 146 -0.89 -14.23 19.68
C ALA A 146 0.08 -13.03 19.55
N ASP A 147 1.38 -13.30 19.36
CA ASP A 147 2.41 -12.27 19.20
C ASP A 147 2.55 -11.78 17.74
N VAL A 148 1.80 -12.38 16.80
CA VAL A 148 1.81 -11.98 15.39
C VAL A 148 0.64 -11.05 15.11
N HIS A 149 0.97 -9.80 14.82
CA HIS A 149 -0.01 -8.77 14.46
C HIS A 149 -0.22 -8.71 12.95
N VAL A 150 -1.47 -8.77 12.53
CA VAL A 150 -1.87 -8.59 11.12
C VAL A 150 -2.71 -7.32 11.02
N GLN A 151 -2.35 -6.47 10.07
CA GLN A 151 -3.01 -5.19 9.80
C GLN A 151 -3.06 -4.95 8.30
N ASN A 152 -4.01 -4.11 7.85
CA ASN A 152 -4.09 -3.59 6.47
C ASN A 152 -4.31 -4.64 5.36
N LEU A 153 -4.75 -5.85 5.68
CA LEU A 153 -4.88 -6.94 4.70
C LEU A 153 -6.29 -7.53 4.70
N ASP A 154 -6.86 -7.70 3.49
CA ASP A 154 -8.11 -8.42 3.32
C ASP A 154 -7.94 -9.89 3.80
N PRO A 155 -8.86 -10.42 4.61
CA PRO A 155 -8.77 -11.80 5.09
C PRO A 155 -8.72 -12.86 3.97
N ASP A 156 -9.36 -12.64 2.81
CA ASP A 156 -9.24 -13.52 1.64
C ASP A 156 -7.86 -13.46 1.00
N LEU A 157 -7.21 -12.29 1.05
CA LEU A 157 -5.85 -12.14 0.54
C LEU A 157 -4.84 -12.80 1.47
N LEU A 158 -5.04 -12.72 2.80
CA LEU A 158 -4.21 -13.41 3.78
C LEU A 158 -4.14 -14.92 3.50
N GLU A 159 -5.26 -15.55 3.16
CA GLU A 159 -5.32 -16.98 2.82
C GLU A 159 -4.55 -17.32 1.53
N LYS A 160 -4.37 -16.35 0.63
CA LYS A 160 -3.65 -16.52 -0.64
C LYS A 160 -2.14 -16.27 -0.52
N LEU A 161 -1.65 -15.76 0.62
CA LEU A 161 -0.21 -15.56 0.85
C LEU A 161 0.56 -16.88 1.04
N ASN A 162 -0.12 -18.04 1.05
CA ASN A 162 0.48 -19.37 1.15
C ASN A 162 1.40 -19.54 2.39
N ILE A 163 1.03 -18.89 3.50
CA ILE A 163 1.75 -18.98 4.77
C ILE A 163 1.74 -20.43 5.25
N ARG A 164 2.91 -20.96 5.60
CA ARG A 164 3.06 -22.33 6.14
C ARG A 164 3.35 -22.27 7.64
N GLU A 165 2.61 -23.07 8.38
CA GLU A 165 2.79 -23.26 9.82
C GLU A 165 3.82 -24.38 10.03
N ASP A 166 4.88 -24.12 10.81
CA ASP A 166 5.84 -25.11 11.28
C ASP A 166 6.06 -24.94 12.79
N GLY A 167 5.35 -25.74 13.59
CA GLY A 167 5.33 -25.59 15.04
C GLY A 167 4.75 -24.23 15.47
N ASP A 168 5.58 -23.43 16.15
CA ASP A 168 5.29 -22.07 16.61
C ASP A 168 5.77 -20.98 15.63
N THR A 169 6.21 -21.37 14.42
CA THR A 169 6.73 -20.44 13.42
C THR A 169 5.86 -20.36 12.17
N LEU A 170 5.89 -19.19 11.53
CA LEU A 170 5.22 -18.91 10.26
C LEU A 170 6.25 -18.67 9.16
N HIS A 171 6.15 -19.45 8.09
CA HIS A 171 6.98 -19.30 6.90
C HIS A 171 6.20 -18.59 5.80
N VAL A 172 6.73 -17.46 5.35
CA VAL A 172 6.16 -16.64 4.28
C VAL A 172 7.21 -16.40 3.20
N GLY A 173 6.84 -16.61 1.93
CA GLY A 173 7.70 -16.29 0.80
C GLY A 173 7.68 -14.78 0.54
N VAL A 174 8.85 -14.16 0.50
CA VAL A 174 9.02 -12.74 0.17
C VAL A 174 9.95 -12.56 -1.00
N LYS A 175 9.76 -11.48 -1.75
CA LYS A 175 10.63 -11.07 -2.85
C LYS A 175 12.04 -10.72 -2.36
N ALA A 176 12.11 -9.95 -1.27
CA ALA A 176 13.36 -9.45 -0.70
C ALA A 176 13.25 -9.21 0.81
N ILE A 177 14.41 -9.10 1.45
CA ILE A 177 14.57 -8.67 2.84
C ILE A 177 15.20 -7.28 2.81
N VAL A 178 14.55 -6.30 3.43
CA VAL A 178 14.97 -4.91 3.50
C VAL A 178 15.60 -4.65 4.88
N PRO A 179 16.90 -4.33 4.95
CA PRO A 179 17.53 -3.92 6.19
C PRO A 179 16.92 -2.62 6.75
N ALA A 180 16.79 -2.53 8.09
CA ALA A 180 16.19 -1.37 8.74
C ALA A 180 16.80 -0.01 8.36
N HIS A 181 18.12 0.04 8.10
CA HIS A 181 18.81 1.28 7.76
C HIS A 181 18.47 1.82 6.36
N LEU A 182 17.77 1.03 5.54
CA LEU A 182 17.20 1.47 4.26
C LEU A 182 15.77 1.99 4.42
N MET A 183 15.16 1.96 5.62
CA MET A 183 13.81 2.48 5.84
C MET A 183 13.85 3.98 6.19
N GLY A 184 12.88 4.74 5.68
CA GLY A 184 12.96 6.20 5.62
C GLY A 184 11.70 6.98 5.98
N SER A 185 11.28 7.83 5.04
CA SER A 185 10.10 8.69 5.19
C SER A 185 8.91 7.89 5.71
N GLY A 186 8.20 8.43 6.70
CA GLY A 186 7.13 7.72 7.41
C GLY A 186 7.55 7.01 8.70
N LEU A 187 8.85 6.84 8.99
CA LEU A 187 9.31 6.43 10.32
C LEU A 187 8.86 7.44 11.39
N GLY A 188 8.45 6.93 12.57
CA GLY A 188 7.90 7.74 13.65
C GLY A 188 6.42 8.10 13.50
N ALA A 189 5.76 7.67 12.42
CA ALA A 189 4.30 7.75 12.33
C ALA A 189 3.64 6.99 13.49
N ALA A 190 2.56 7.55 14.03
CA ALA A 190 1.91 7.05 15.24
C ALA A 190 1.15 5.72 15.05
N SER A 191 0.95 5.29 13.80
CA SER A 191 0.15 4.12 13.44
C SER A 191 0.71 3.42 12.21
N GLY A 192 0.88 2.10 12.27
CA GLY A 192 1.13 1.20 11.16
C GLY A 192 -0.15 0.84 10.39
N TYR A 193 -1.33 1.20 10.93
CA TYR A 193 -2.64 0.94 10.32
C TYR A 193 -3.01 1.95 9.21
N SER A 194 -2.25 3.03 9.06
CA SER A 194 -2.49 4.10 8.09
C SER A 194 -1.22 4.44 7.34
N GLY A 195 -1.35 4.75 6.06
CA GLY A 195 -0.28 5.08 5.15
C GLY A 195 0.78 3.98 5.01
N ASP A 196 1.93 4.40 4.53
CA ASP A 196 3.10 3.63 4.14
C ASP A 196 4.38 4.34 4.61
N TYR A 197 5.53 3.71 4.36
CA TYR A 197 6.83 4.29 4.64
C TYR A 197 7.89 3.73 3.68
N ASP A 198 8.89 4.56 3.41
CA ASP A 198 9.71 4.39 2.22
C ASP A 198 10.90 3.48 2.46
N ILE A 199 11.23 2.68 1.44
CA ILE A 199 12.57 2.13 1.27
C ILE A 199 13.42 3.23 0.61
N MET A 200 14.22 3.93 1.40
CA MET A 200 15.02 5.08 0.99
C MET A 200 16.47 4.71 0.68
N THR A 201 16.89 4.80 -0.58
CA THR A 201 18.32 4.82 -0.90
C THR A 201 18.58 5.37 -2.30
N GLY A 202 19.64 6.19 -2.42
CA GLY A 202 20.28 6.51 -3.71
C GLY A 202 21.51 5.64 -3.99
N ASP A 203 21.86 4.74 -3.06
CA ASP A 203 22.97 3.80 -3.20
C ASP A 203 22.52 2.57 -4.01
N MET A 204 22.88 2.57 -5.29
CA MET A 204 22.59 1.48 -6.22
C MET A 204 23.28 0.17 -5.82
N GLN A 205 24.44 0.22 -5.15
CA GLN A 205 25.11 -0.99 -4.68
C GLN A 205 24.31 -1.63 -3.55
N ALA A 206 23.81 -0.83 -2.61
CA ALA A 206 22.94 -1.34 -1.55
C ALA A 206 21.65 -1.97 -2.10
N LEU A 207 21.03 -1.38 -3.14
CA LEU A 207 19.86 -1.97 -3.79
C LEU A 207 20.18 -3.36 -4.36
N LYS A 208 21.29 -3.47 -5.10
CA LYS A 208 21.71 -4.72 -5.72
C LYS A 208 22.06 -5.80 -4.71
N GLU A 209 22.82 -5.46 -3.67
CA GLU A 209 23.23 -6.40 -2.61
C GLU A 209 22.03 -6.98 -1.85
N ASN A 210 20.94 -6.22 -1.74
CA ASN A 210 19.71 -6.63 -1.07
C ASN A 210 18.60 -7.12 -2.02
N GLY A 211 18.87 -7.20 -3.33
CA GLY A 211 17.89 -7.65 -4.33
C GLY A 211 16.69 -6.72 -4.51
N LEU A 212 16.87 -5.42 -4.30
CA LEU A 212 15.82 -4.39 -4.33
C LEU A 212 15.75 -3.63 -5.67
N GLU A 213 16.67 -3.89 -6.61
CA GLU A 213 16.69 -3.20 -7.91
C GLU A 213 15.55 -3.62 -8.87
N ASP A 214 14.96 -4.79 -8.63
CA ASP A 214 13.90 -5.39 -9.46
C ASP A 214 12.56 -5.51 -8.69
N LEU A 215 12.30 -4.56 -7.78
CA LEU A 215 11.02 -4.49 -7.08
C LEU A 215 9.89 -4.07 -8.04
N CYS A 216 8.74 -4.68 -7.83
CA CYS A 216 7.49 -4.35 -8.48
C CYS A 216 6.46 -3.86 -7.46
N PHE A 217 5.52 -3.04 -7.91
CA PHE A 217 4.31 -2.75 -7.13
C PHE A 217 3.59 -4.05 -6.79
N GLY A 218 3.20 -4.23 -5.54
CA GLY A 218 2.58 -5.44 -5.02
C GLY A 218 3.54 -6.52 -4.53
N ASP A 219 4.85 -6.36 -4.69
CA ASP A 219 5.82 -7.32 -4.13
C ASP A 219 5.70 -7.37 -2.60
N LEU A 220 5.69 -8.59 -2.05
CA LEU A 220 5.74 -8.81 -0.61
C LEU A 220 7.21 -8.83 -0.15
N VAL A 221 7.55 -7.98 0.81
CA VAL A 221 8.90 -7.83 1.35
C VAL A 221 8.92 -8.04 2.86
N LEU A 222 10.07 -8.44 3.40
CA LEU A 222 10.31 -8.49 4.84
C LEU A 222 11.20 -7.31 5.26
N LEU A 223 10.75 -6.55 6.24
CA LEU A 223 11.46 -5.41 6.81
C LEU A 223 12.14 -5.88 8.09
N GLN A 224 13.46 -6.05 8.03
CA GLN A 224 14.27 -6.57 9.12
C GLN A 224 14.40 -5.52 10.22
N ASP A 225 14.34 -5.96 11.49
CA ASP A 225 14.44 -5.12 12.69
C ASP A 225 13.42 -3.97 12.75
N CYS A 226 12.26 -4.14 12.10
CA CYS A 226 11.17 -3.17 12.07
C CYS A 226 9.97 -3.70 12.84
N ASP A 227 9.55 -2.98 13.89
CA ASP A 227 8.28 -3.20 14.58
C ASP A 227 7.25 -2.16 14.12
N ASN A 228 6.09 -2.65 13.72
CA ASN A 228 4.95 -1.85 13.25
C ASN A 228 3.66 -2.18 14.01
N THR A 229 3.75 -2.81 15.19
CA THR A 229 2.58 -3.23 15.97
C THR A 229 1.66 -2.06 16.33
N TYR A 230 2.26 -0.89 16.61
CA TYR A 230 1.55 0.36 16.87
C TYR A 230 2.09 1.44 15.93
N GLY A 231 3.00 2.30 16.40
CA GLY A 231 3.78 3.19 15.55
C GLY A 231 5.00 2.48 14.97
N ARG A 232 5.65 3.11 13.99
CA ARG A 232 6.79 2.54 13.29
C ARG A 232 8.09 2.80 14.05
N GLN A 233 8.83 1.73 14.38
CA GLN A 233 10.09 1.85 15.11
C GLN A 233 11.12 0.78 14.72
N TYR A 234 12.39 1.07 15.00
CA TYR A 234 13.45 0.07 14.99
C TYR A 234 13.38 -0.77 16.27
N LEU A 235 13.32 -2.09 16.10
CA LEU A 235 13.42 -3.04 17.20
C LEU A 235 14.21 -4.26 16.72
N LYS A 236 15.42 -4.42 17.25
CA LYS A 236 16.30 -5.53 16.88
C LYS A 236 15.61 -6.88 17.11
N GLY A 237 15.59 -7.72 16.08
CA GLY A 237 14.93 -9.03 16.08
C GLY A 237 13.45 -8.99 15.71
N ALA A 238 12.83 -7.81 15.59
CA ALA A 238 11.50 -7.69 15.03
C ALA A 238 11.53 -7.91 13.51
N ALA A 239 10.39 -8.28 12.94
CA ALA A 239 10.21 -8.39 11.51
C ALA A 239 8.80 -7.93 11.15
N THR A 240 8.69 -7.17 10.06
CA THR A 240 7.39 -6.78 9.49
C THR A 240 7.31 -7.26 8.05
N LEU A 241 6.19 -7.85 7.66
CA LEU A 241 5.88 -8.08 6.25
C LEU A 241 5.17 -6.84 5.69
N GLY A 242 5.62 -6.35 4.54
CA GLY A 242 5.07 -5.20 3.85
C GLY A 242 4.79 -5.51 2.37
N ILE A 243 3.89 -4.74 1.76
CA ILE A 243 3.60 -4.78 0.33
C ILE A 243 4.16 -3.48 -0.25
N VAL A 244 4.89 -3.55 -1.36
CA VAL A 244 5.32 -2.37 -2.12
C VAL A 244 4.08 -1.73 -2.76
N VAL A 245 3.85 -0.44 -2.50
CA VAL A 245 2.62 0.29 -2.93
C VAL A 245 2.92 1.46 -3.83
#